data_AF-A0A2Z2M600-F1
#
_entry.id   AF-A0A2Z2M600-F1
#
_cell.length_a   1.000
_cell.length_b   1.000
_cell.length_c   1.000
_cell.angle_alpha   90.00
_cell.angle_beta   90.00
_cell.angle_gamma   90.00
#
_symmetry.space_group_name_H-M   'P 1'
#
loop_
_entity.id
_entity.type
_entity.pdbx_description
1 polymer ?
#
loop_
_entity_poly.entity_id
_entity_poly.type
_entity_poly.pdbx_seq_one_letter_code
_entity_poly.pdbx_strand_id
1 'polypeptide(L)' 'MEVLRVKDIEREVLLRLAKKALKELDEAYLRVPDLDNGKAYLFRGKERVRLMLKILESTNRGDEDAV' A
#
# COMPACT_ATOMS: atom_id res chain seq x y z
N MET A 1 -23.14 12.11 -11.79
CA MET A 1 -21.77 12.12 -11.24
C MET A 1 -21.91 12.21 -9.75
N GLU A 2 -21.70 11.10 -9.06
CA GLU A 2 -21.77 11.05 -7.60
C GLU A 2 -20.58 11.85 -7.05
N VAL A 3 -20.87 12.86 -6.23
CA VAL A 3 -19.85 13.71 -5.62
C VAL A 3 -19.13 12.88 -4.57
N LEU A 4 -17.99 12.31 -4.91
CA LEU A 4 -17.10 11.66 -3.95
C LEU A 4 -16.83 12.63 -2.80
N ARG A 5 -17.14 12.20 -1.57
CA ARG A 5 -16.86 13.03 -0.39
C ARG A 5 -15.35 13.15 -0.27
N VAL A 6 -14.83 14.26 0.27
CA VAL A 6 -13.37 14.51 0.38
C VAL A 6 -12.61 13.32 0.96
N LYS A 7 -13.21 12.61 1.93
CA LYS A 7 -12.66 11.38 2.54
C LYS A 7 -12.46 10.23 1.54
N ASP A 8 -13.34 10.08 0.56
CA ASP A 8 -13.28 9.02 -0.44
C ASP A 8 -12.12 9.29 -1.41
N ILE A 9 -11.90 10.55 -1.77
CA ILE A 9 -10.78 11.00 -2.62
C ILE A 9 -9.45 10.81 -1.87
N GLU A 10 -9.35 11.27 -0.61
CA GLU A 10 -8.16 11.08 0.21
C GLU A 10 -7.78 9.60 0.33
N ARG A 11 -8.78 8.74 0.55
CA ARG A 11 -8.58 7.29 0.61
C ARG A 11 -8.12 6.73 -0.72
N GLU A 12 -8.73 7.12 -1.85
CA GLU A 12 -8.31 6.66 -3.17
C GLU A 12 -6.86 7.07 -3.48
N VAL A 13 -6.49 8.31 -3.14
CA VAL A 13 -5.12 8.81 -3.29
C VAL A 13 -4.14 7.97 -2.45
N LEU A 14 -4.46 7.72 -1.18
CA LEU A 14 -3.64 6.86 -0.31
C LEU A 14 -3.47 5.45 -0.88
N LEU A 15 -4.54 4.87 -1.41
CA LEU A 15 -4.51 3.54 -2.02
C LEU A 15 -3.61 3.49 -3.26
N ARG A 16 -3.70 4.51 -4.13
CA ARG A 16 -2.83 4.63 -5.32
C ARG A 16 -1.36 4.83 -4.92
N LEU A 17 -1.09 5.66 -3.93
CA LEU A 17 0.28 5.90 -3.43
C LEU A 17 0.87 4.63 -2.82
N ALA A 18 0.12 3.92 -1.98
CA ALA A 18 0.60 2.69 -1.36
C ALA A 18 0.84 1.58 -2.40
N LYS A 19 -0.01 1.45 -3.43
CA LYS A 19 0.22 0.53 -4.56
C LYS A 19 1.49 0.86 -5.33
N LYS A 20 1.72 2.14 -5.62
CA LYS A 20 2.92 2.61 -6.30
C LYS A 20 4.17 2.34 -5.47
N ALA A 21 4.16 2.67 -4.18
CA ALA A 21 5.26 2.42 -3.27
C ALA A 21 5.59 0.92 -3.17
N LEU A 22 4.57 0.05 -3.10
CA LEU A 22 4.78 -1.40 -3.09
C LEU A 22 5.51 -1.87 -4.36
N LYS A 23 5.08 -1.41 -5.54
CA LYS A 23 5.72 -1.73 -6.82
C LYS A 23 7.19 -1.29 -6.85
N GLU A 24 7.46 -0.05 -6.44
CA GLU A 24 8.83 0.49 -6.42
C GLU A 24 9.75 -0.28 -5.47
N LEU A 25 9.22 -0.71 -4.31
CA LEU A 25 9.95 -1.56 -3.36
C LEU A 25 10.22 -2.96 -3.91
N ASP A 26 9.27 -3.56 -4.63
CA ASP A 26 9.47 -4.85 -5.30
C ASP A 26 10.57 -4.74 -6.38
N GLU A 27 10.55 -3.70 -7.20
CA GLU A 27 11.59 -3.46 -8.21
C GLU A 27 12.96 -3.22 -7.57
N ALA A 28 13.02 -2.41 -6.50
CA ALA A 28 14.25 -2.19 -5.77
C ALA A 28 14.79 -3.50 -5.15
N TYR A 29 13.91 -4.38 -4.67
CA TYR A 29 14.31 -5.65 -4.04
C TYR A 29 14.98 -6.60 -5.02
N LEU A 30 14.54 -6.58 -6.27
CA LEU A 30 15.15 -7.36 -7.36
C LEU A 30 16.51 -6.80 -7.79
N ARG A 31 16.74 -5.50 -7.64
CA ARG A 31 17.98 -4.81 -8.07
C ARG A 31 19.09 -4.84 -7.01
N VAL A 32 18.72 -4.91 -5.72
CA VAL A 32 19.70 -4.84 -4.62
C VAL A 32 20.44 -6.18 -4.49
N PRO A 33 21.78 -6.19 -4.58
CA PRO A 33 22.56 -7.41 -4.41
C PRO A 33 22.46 -7.93 -2.97
N ASP A 34 22.61 -9.24 -2.82
CA ASP A 34 22.54 -9.94 -1.53
C ASP A 34 23.88 -9.92 -0.80
N LEU A 35 24.47 -8.73 -0.69
CA LEU A 35 25.79 -8.52 -0.10
C LEU A 35 25.71 -7.89 1.30
N ASP A 36 24.56 -7.30 1.66
CA ASP A 36 24.38 -6.54 2.91
C ASP A 36 22.95 -6.65 3.49
N ASN A 37 22.77 -6.11 4.70
CA ASN A 37 21.47 -5.95 5.35
C ASN A 37 20.45 -5.09 4.58
N GLY A 38 20.88 -4.38 3.52
CA GLY A 38 20.02 -3.51 2.71
C GLY A 38 18.80 -4.25 2.14
N LYS A 39 19.00 -5.50 1.66
CA LYS A 39 17.92 -6.34 1.14
C LYS A 39 16.90 -6.72 2.21
N ALA A 40 17.36 -7.01 3.43
CA ALA A 40 16.49 -7.30 4.58
C ALA A 40 15.71 -6.06 5.04
N TYR A 41 16.31 -4.87 5.06
CA TYR A 41 15.59 -3.62 5.37
C TYR A 41 14.53 -3.29 4.32
N LEU A 42 14.85 -3.49 3.04
CA LEU A 42 13.92 -3.26 1.95
C LEU A 42 12.74 -4.25 2.00
N PHE A 43 13.01 -5.52 2.30
CA PHE A 43 11.97 -6.52 2.54
C PHE A 43 11.03 -6.10 3.67
N ARG A 44 11.57 -5.65 4.81
CA ARG A 44 10.75 -5.15 5.93
C ARG A 44 9.91 -3.94 5.55
N GLY A 45 10.48 -3.00 4.77
CA GLY A 45 9.74 -1.87 4.24
C GLY A 45 8.57 -2.30 3.36
N LYS A 46 8.80 -3.27 2.48
CA LYS A 46 7.79 -3.86 1.61
C LYS A 46 6.62 -4.45 2.40
N GLU A 47 6.90 -5.26 3.41
CA GLU A 47 5.86 -5.92 4.20
C GLU A 47 4.99 -4.93 4.98
N ARG A 48 5.56 -3.81 5.44
CA ARG A 48 4.78 -2.72 6.06
C ARG A 48 3.81 -2.07 5.08
N VAL A 49 4.26 -1.78 3.85
CA VAL A 49 3.39 -1.20 2.81
C VAL A 49 2.28 -2.18 2.42
N ARG A 50 2.58 -3.48 2.33
CA ARG A 50 1.55 -4.54 2.15
C ARG A 50 0.49 -4.52 3.24
N LEU A 51 0.92 -4.41 4.51
CA LEU A 51 -0.02 -4.35 5.62
C LEU A 51 -0.90 -3.10 5.56
N MET A 52 -0.31 -1.94 5.24
CA MET A 52 -1.06 -0.69 5.04
C MET A 52 -2.10 -0.83 3.92
N LEU A 53 -1.72 -1.41 2.78
CA LEU A 53 -2.64 -1.69 1.68
C LEU A 53 -3.80 -2.60 2.12
N LYS A 54 -3.48 -3.68 2.84
CA LYS A 54 -4.51 -4.59 3.37
C LYS A 54 -5.48 -3.86 4.30
N ILE A 55 -4.99 -2.99 5.18
CA ILE A 55 -5.84 -2.17 6.06
C ILE A 55 -6.72 -1.26 5.22
N LEU A 56 -6.13 -0.46 4.32
CA LEU A 56 -6.85 0.46 3.45
C LEU A 56 -7.95 -0.25 2.65
N GLU A 57 -7.66 -1.42 2.06
CA GLU A 57 -8.61 -2.23 1.30
C GLU A 57 -9.67 -2.89 2.19
N SER A 58 -9.33 -3.29 3.42
CA SER A 58 -10.26 -3.92 4.36
C SER A 58 -11.26 -2.93 4.97
N THR A 59 -10.86 -1.67 5.18
CA THR A 59 -11.76 -0.61 5.66
C THR A 59 -12.92 -0.36 4.68
N ASN A 60 -12.80 -0.76 3.41
CA ASN A 60 -13.91 -0.69 2.45
C ASN A 60 -15.03 -1.70 2.74
N ARG A 61 -14.70 -2.86 3.32
CA ARG A 61 -15.66 -3.95 3.56
C ARG A 61 -16.49 -3.76 4.82
N GLY A 62 -15.93 -3.10 5.84
CA GLY A 62 -16.65 -2.80 7.08
C GLY A 62 -17.83 -1.83 6.89
N ASP A 63 -17.83 -1.04 5.81
CA ASP A 63 -18.94 -0.13 5.47
C ASP A 63 -19.99 -0.79 4.55
N GLU A 64 -19.66 -1.89 3.85
CA GLU A 64 -20.60 -2.64 2.99
C GLU A 64 -21.49 -3.60 3.80
N ASP A 65 -21.00 -4.14 4.93
CA ASP A 65 -21.74 -5.06 5.80
C ASP A 65 -22.68 -4.34 6.80
N ALA A 66 -22.70 -3.00 6.80
CA ALA A 66 -23.51 -2.18 7.69
C ALA A 66 -24.81 -1.63 7.06
N VAL A 67 -25.19 -2.13 5.87
CA VAL A 67 -26.39 -1.72 5.11
C VAL A 67 -27.36 -2.88 4.94
#